data_AF-A0A5B1LZM4-F1
#
_entry.id   AF-A0A5B1LZM4-F1
#
_cell.length_a   1.000
_cell.length_b   1.000
_cell.length_c   1.000
_cell.angle_alpha   90.00
_cell.angle_beta   90.00
_cell.angle_gamma   90.00
#
_symmetry.space_group_name_H-M   'P 1'
#
loop_
_entity.id
_entity.type
_entity.pdbx_description
1 polymer ?
#
loop_
_entity_poly.entity_id
_entity_poly.type
_entity_poly.pdbx_seq_one_letter_code
_entity_poly.pdbx_strand_id
1 'polypeptide(L)'
;MRSRLSRGERLLARATTTTGAEVGGSRDALFLPEREPSRLPWEEIATAEWDTEERVLRVVEVGTFGEATPEHLLALDEPDRLLSLIRERVTASIVVQRHVLVRDRLGVRVLGRRAPGKHGPIAWFVDYDAGLDPADPAVAAVVDDALATARGDVGE
;
A
#
# COMPACT_ATOMS: atom_id res chain seq x y z
N MET A 1 -0.50 -3.29 21.86
CA MET A 1 0.27 -2.60 20.82
C MET A 1 1.76 -2.42 21.12
N ARG A 2 2.18 -1.97 22.32
CA ARG A 2 3.60 -1.66 22.64
C ARG A 2 4.63 -2.78 22.36
N SER A 3 4.26 -4.06 22.43
CA SER A 3 5.17 -5.19 22.15
C SER A 3 5.37 -5.50 20.66
N ARG A 4 4.61 -4.86 19.76
CA ARG A 4 4.63 -5.11 18.31
C ARG A 4 5.49 -4.09 17.53
N LEU A 5 6.02 -3.07 18.21
CA LEU A 5 6.86 -2.02 17.61
C LEU A 5 8.33 -2.45 17.56
N SER A 6 9.04 -2.05 16.51
CA SER A 6 10.50 -2.23 16.45
C SER A 6 11.18 -1.36 17.51
N ARG A 7 12.41 -1.73 17.91
CA ARG A 7 13.18 -0.96 18.90
C ARG A 7 13.35 0.50 18.43
N GLY A 8 12.88 1.44 19.24
CA GLY A 8 12.95 2.89 18.96
C GLY A 8 11.79 3.43 18.11
N GLU A 9 10.93 2.57 17.59
CA GLU A 9 9.73 2.96 16.86
C GLU A 9 8.63 3.43 17.83
N ARG A 10 7.93 4.51 17.46
CA ARG A 10 6.82 5.08 18.24
C ARG A 10 5.63 5.33 17.34
N LEU A 11 4.43 5.15 17.90
CA LEU A 11 3.19 5.55 17.25
C LEU A 11 3.11 7.07 17.20
N LEU A 12 2.75 7.58 16.02
CA LEU A 12 2.49 9.00 15.76
C LEU A 12 1.00 9.31 15.90
N ALA A 13 0.15 8.39 15.47
CA ALA A 13 -1.30 8.46 15.65
C ALA A 13 -1.86 7.07 15.98
N ARG A 14 -3.02 7.04 16.62
CA ARG A 14 -3.76 5.83 16.94
C ARG A 14 -5.26 6.10 16.94
N ALA A 15 -6.03 5.05 16.74
CA ALA A 15 -7.47 5.00 16.90
C ALA A 15 -7.84 3.67 17.58
N THR A 16 -9.08 3.54 18.00
CA THR A 16 -9.62 2.29 18.54
C THR A 16 -10.69 1.79 17.60
N THR A 17 -10.77 0.48 17.38
CA THR A 17 -11.90 -0.11 16.67
C THR A 17 -13.14 -0.13 17.58
N THR A 18 -14.32 -0.27 17.00
CA THR A 18 -15.56 -0.46 17.77
C THR A 18 -15.54 -1.70 18.67
N THR A 19 -14.67 -2.67 18.38
CA THR A 19 -14.41 -3.88 19.18
C THR A 19 -13.38 -3.67 20.30
N GLY A 20 -12.83 -2.46 20.43
CA GLY A 20 -11.84 -2.09 21.45
C GLY A 20 -10.39 -2.41 21.08
N ALA A 21 -10.11 -2.87 19.85
CA ALA A 21 -8.75 -3.14 19.39
C ALA A 21 -8.04 -1.84 19.00
N GLU A 22 -6.78 -1.68 19.39
CA GLU A 22 -6.00 -0.49 19.00
C GLU A 22 -5.48 -0.65 17.55
N VAL A 23 -5.58 0.43 16.76
CA VAL A 23 -4.96 0.59 15.43
C VAL A 23 -4.01 1.77 15.52
N GLY A 24 -2.81 1.67 14.95
CA GLY A 24 -1.81 2.73 15.08
C GLY A 24 -0.93 2.89 13.86
N GLY A 25 -0.48 4.11 13.59
CA GLY A 25 0.51 4.39 12.56
C GLY A 25 1.80 4.92 13.20
N SER A 26 2.94 4.44 12.72
CA SER A 26 4.26 4.98 13.03
C SER A 26 4.83 5.75 11.83
N ARG A 27 6.09 6.18 11.95
CA ARG A 27 6.83 6.71 10.79
C ARG A 27 6.99 5.68 9.66
N ASP A 28 7.04 4.40 10.00
CA ASP A 28 7.53 3.33 9.12
C ASP A 28 6.46 2.29 8.76
N ALA A 29 5.33 2.20 9.48
CA ALA A 29 4.26 1.24 9.17
C ALA A 29 2.90 1.61 9.80
N LEU A 30 1.84 1.02 9.25
CA LEU A 30 0.53 0.85 9.89
C LEU A 30 0.53 -0.44 10.73
N PHE A 31 -0.16 -0.43 11.86
CA PHE A 31 -0.30 -1.59 12.75
C PHE A 31 -1.76 -1.98 12.85
N LEU A 32 -2.06 -3.19 12.39
CA LEU A 32 -3.39 -3.75 12.27
C LEU A 32 -3.60 -4.86 13.31
N PRO A 33 -4.76 -4.90 13.99
CA PRO A 33 -4.98 -5.84 15.09
C PRO A 33 -5.08 -7.30 14.63
N GLU A 34 -5.73 -7.56 13.49
CA GLU A 34 -6.07 -8.89 12.96
C GLU A 34 -5.12 -9.39 11.86
N ARG A 35 -4.09 -8.60 11.53
CA ARG A 35 -3.03 -9.00 10.59
C ARG A 35 -1.89 -9.70 11.32
N GLU A 36 -1.32 -10.75 10.72
CA GLU A 36 -0.08 -11.38 11.19
C GLU A 36 1.01 -11.40 10.08
N PRO A 37 2.18 -10.77 10.31
CA PRO A 37 2.49 -9.90 11.44
C PRO A 37 1.63 -8.63 11.41
N SER A 38 1.31 -8.07 12.58
CA SER A 38 0.46 -6.86 12.67
C SER A 38 0.99 -5.62 11.94
N ARG A 39 2.29 -5.64 11.58
CA ARG A 39 2.98 -4.53 10.93
C ARG A 39 2.78 -4.59 9.42
N LEU A 40 2.12 -3.58 8.86
CA LEU A 40 1.98 -3.34 7.42
C LEU A 40 2.82 -2.11 7.01
N PRO A 41 3.97 -2.29 6.33
CA PRO A 41 4.77 -1.19 5.80
C PRO A 41 3.95 -0.25 4.90
N TRP A 42 4.29 1.05 4.91
CA TRP A 42 3.55 2.05 4.14
C TRP A 42 3.62 1.85 2.62
N GLU A 43 4.75 1.32 2.13
CA GLU A 43 4.98 0.96 0.74
C GLU A 43 4.19 -0.27 0.28
N GLU A 44 3.68 -1.09 1.21
CA GLU A 44 2.87 -2.28 0.92
C GLU A 44 1.36 -1.99 0.95
N ILE A 45 0.93 -0.76 1.21
CA ILE A 45 -0.49 -0.36 1.19
C ILE A 45 -0.86 0.12 -0.22
N ALA A 46 -1.63 -0.65 -0.98
CA ALA A 46 -2.10 -0.23 -2.30
C ALA A 46 -3.02 1.00 -2.18
N THR A 47 -4.08 0.90 -1.40
CA THR A 47 -5.04 1.98 -1.12
C THR A 47 -5.48 1.98 0.33
N ALA A 48 -5.89 3.15 0.81
CA ALA A 48 -6.52 3.32 2.10
C ALA A 48 -7.67 4.32 1.96
N GLU A 49 -8.90 3.84 2.15
CA GLU A 49 -10.14 4.57 1.86
C GLU A 49 -10.99 4.65 3.12
N TRP A 50 -11.53 5.84 3.38
CA TRP A 50 -12.40 6.06 4.52
C TRP A 50 -13.84 6.23 4.05
N ASP A 51 -14.72 5.37 4.53
CA ASP A 51 -16.15 5.53 4.44
C ASP A 51 -16.64 6.35 5.64
N THR A 52 -17.20 7.53 5.37
CA THR A 52 -17.67 8.43 6.43
C THR A 52 -19.02 8.01 7.00
N GLU A 53 -19.87 7.38 6.20
CA GLU A 53 -21.21 6.96 6.61
C GLU A 53 -21.11 5.70 7.48
N GLU A 54 -20.38 4.70 7.00
CA GLU A 54 -20.17 3.43 7.72
C GLU A 54 -19.09 3.54 8.81
N ARG A 55 -18.32 4.64 8.80
CA ARG A 55 -17.16 4.86 9.69
C ARG A 55 -16.14 3.73 9.60
N VAL A 56 -15.91 3.24 8.38
CA VAL A 56 -15.00 2.13 8.09
C VAL A 56 -13.80 2.62 7.31
N LEU A 57 -12.60 2.32 7.81
CA LEU A 57 -11.36 2.40 7.06
C LEU A 57 -11.13 1.08 6.33
N ARG A 58 -11.09 1.11 5.01
CA ARG A 58 -10.67 0.00 4.16
C ARG A 58 -9.21 0.19 3.75
N VAL A 59 -8.35 -0.76 4.14
CA VAL A 59 -6.94 -0.80 3.74
C VAL A 59 -6.72 -2.01 2.85
N VAL A 60 -6.18 -1.78 1.65
CA VAL A 60 -5.87 -2.82 0.69
C VAL A 60 -4.35 -2.95 0.59
N GLU A 61 -3.83 -4.15 0.76
CA GLU A 61 -2.40 -4.42 0.54
C GLU A 61 -2.09 -4.45 -0.96
N VAL A 62 -0.82 -4.30 -1.32
CA VAL A 62 -0.36 -4.60 -2.68
C VAL A 62 -0.64 -6.08 -2.99
N GLY A 63 -1.26 -6.34 -4.13
CA GLY A 63 -1.66 -7.70 -4.54
C GLY A 63 -0.59 -8.42 -5.35
N THR A 64 -0.65 -9.75 -5.33
CA THR A 64 0.03 -10.60 -6.31
C THR A 64 -0.97 -10.98 -7.39
N PHE A 65 -0.57 -10.94 -8.66
CA PHE A 65 -1.46 -11.37 -9.74
C PHE A 65 -1.93 -12.81 -9.54
N GLY A 66 -3.23 -13.06 -9.75
CA GLY A 66 -3.84 -14.37 -9.61
C GLY A 66 -4.19 -14.75 -8.18
N GLU A 67 -3.84 -13.90 -7.21
CA GLU A 67 -4.16 -14.09 -5.79
C GLU A 67 -5.17 -13.05 -5.31
N ALA A 68 -5.99 -13.44 -4.33
CA ALA A 68 -6.86 -12.48 -3.65
C ALA A 68 -6.00 -11.46 -2.91
N THR A 69 -6.23 -10.17 -3.17
CA THR A 69 -5.51 -9.10 -2.49
C THR A 69 -6.00 -9.01 -1.04
N PRO A 70 -5.11 -9.03 -0.03
CA PRO A 70 -5.53 -8.87 1.36
C PRO A 70 -6.19 -7.52 1.61
N GLU A 71 -7.33 -7.54 2.29
CA GLU A 71 -8.10 -6.35 2.67
C GLU A 71 -8.39 -6.34 4.16
N HIS A 72 -8.35 -5.14 4.75
CA HIS A 72 -8.62 -4.90 6.17
C HIS A 72 -9.71 -3.86 6.32
N LEU A 73 -10.82 -4.24 6.94
CA LEU A 73 -11.95 -3.35 7.23
C LEU A 73 -11.96 -3.03 8.72
N LEU A 74 -11.86 -1.74 9.05
CA LEU A 74 -11.71 -1.28 10.43
C LEU A 74 -12.80 -0.25 10.72
N ALA A 75 -13.79 -0.62 11.52
CA ALA A 75 -14.74 0.35 12.08
C ALA A 75 -14.03 1.13 13.19
N LEU A 76 -13.86 2.46 13.06
CA LEU A 76 -12.99 3.26 13.93
C LEU A 76 -13.74 4.32 14.75
N ASP A 77 -13.31 4.47 15.99
CA ASP A 77 -13.63 5.58 16.88
C ASP A 77 -12.51 6.63 16.86
N GLU A 78 -12.89 7.93 16.84
CA GLU A 78 -11.97 9.08 16.79
C GLU A 78 -10.86 8.99 15.71
N PRO A 79 -11.21 8.81 14.42
CA PRO A 79 -10.25 8.37 13.40
C PRO A 79 -9.34 9.49 12.85
N ASP A 80 -9.68 10.76 13.06
CA ASP A 80 -9.17 11.91 12.31
C ASP A 80 -7.63 11.98 12.22
N ARG A 81 -6.93 11.82 13.35
CA ARG A 81 -5.46 11.87 13.38
C ARG A 81 -4.83 10.68 12.68
N LEU A 82 -5.43 9.50 12.82
CA LEU A 82 -4.94 8.29 12.18
C LEU A 82 -5.15 8.35 10.66
N LEU A 83 -6.33 8.77 10.21
CA LEU A 83 -6.64 8.93 8.78
C LEU A 83 -5.72 9.95 8.12
N SER A 84 -5.46 11.08 8.80
CA SER A 84 -4.54 12.10 8.32
C SER A 84 -3.13 11.53 8.13
N LEU A 85 -2.64 10.77 9.12
CA LEU A 85 -1.33 10.12 9.03
C LEU A 85 -1.28 9.08 7.92
N ILE A 86 -2.31 8.23 7.78
CA ILE A 86 -2.37 7.20 6.73
C ILE A 86 -2.30 7.86 5.36
N ARG A 87 -3.13 8.88 5.11
CA ARG A 87 -3.14 9.59 3.83
C ARG A 87 -1.78 10.21 3.52
N GLU A 88 -1.17 10.89 4.50
CA GLU A 88 0.17 11.47 4.37
C GLU A 88 1.20 10.38 4.00
N ARG A 89 1.23 9.28 4.76
CA ARG A 89 2.27 8.25 4.63
C ARG A 89 2.11 7.41 3.36
N VAL A 90 0.89 7.05 2.99
CA VAL A 90 0.60 6.34 1.73
C VAL A 90 0.95 7.22 0.53
N THR A 91 0.62 8.52 0.57
CA THR A 91 0.98 9.43 -0.52
C THR A 91 2.50 9.60 -0.60
N ALA A 92 3.16 9.80 0.54
CA ALA A 92 4.61 9.99 0.62
C ALA A 92 5.42 8.73 0.27
N SER A 93 4.78 7.55 0.22
CA SER A 93 5.49 6.32 -0.16
C SER A 93 5.65 6.17 -1.67
N ILE A 94 4.86 6.89 -2.48
CA ILE A 94 4.91 6.78 -3.94
C ILE A 94 6.12 7.57 -4.47
N VAL A 95 7.04 6.87 -5.13
CA VAL A 95 8.19 7.46 -5.81
C VAL A 95 7.85 7.71 -7.28
N VAL A 96 7.26 6.71 -7.94
CA VAL A 96 6.84 6.78 -9.34
C VAL A 96 5.60 5.91 -9.55
N GLN A 97 4.73 6.36 -10.44
CA GLN A 97 3.57 5.59 -10.90
C GLN A 97 3.39 5.84 -12.39
N ARG A 98 3.31 4.76 -13.17
CA ARG A 98 3.10 4.82 -14.62
C ARG A 98 2.00 3.85 -15.02
N HIS A 99 1.11 4.29 -15.89
CA HIS A 99 0.13 3.43 -16.53
C HIS A 99 0.50 3.28 -18.00
N VAL A 100 0.65 2.04 -18.46
CA VAL A 100 1.07 1.72 -19.82
C VAL A 100 0.03 0.82 -20.46
N LEU A 101 -0.48 1.21 -21.62
CA LEU A 101 -1.44 0.41 -22.37
C LEU A 101 -0.73 -0.80 -22.98
N VAL A 102 -1.37 -1.96 -22.88
CA VAL A 102 -0.89 -3.20 -23.52
C VAL A 102 -1.68 -3.45 -24.80
N ARG A 103 -3.01 -3.48 -24.70
CA ARG A 103 -3.92 -3.66 -25.85
C ARG A 103 -5.24 -2.97 -25.60
N ASP A 104 -5.82 -2.40 -26.66
CA ASP A 104 -7.07 -1.62 -26.60
C ASP A 104 -7.02 -0.53 -25.52
N ARG A 105 -7.80 -0.72 -24.44
CA ARG A 105 -7.84 0.16 -23.27
C ARG A 105 -7.28 -0.50 -22.00
N LEU A 106 -6.83 -1.76 -22.10
CA LEU A 106 -6.27 -2.51 -20.99
C LEU A 106 -4.79 -2.17 -20.84
N GLY A 107 -4.39 -1.85 -19.62
CA GLY A 107 -3.02 -1.53 -19.30
C GLY A 107 -2.52 -2.19 -18.03
N VAL A 108 -1.24 -1.93 -17.78
CA VAL A 108 -0.55 -2.26 -16.54
C VAL A 108 -0.17 -0.98 -15.84
N ARG A 109 -0.21 -1.00 -14.51
CA ARG A 109 0.27 0.10 -13.68
C ARG A 109 1.54 -0.34 -12.97
N VAL A 110 2.65 0.30 -13.32
CA VAL A 110 3.94 0.12 -12.62
C VAL A 110 4.02 1.14 -11.50
N LEU A 111 4.24 0.67 -10.27
CA LEU A 111 4.41 1.50 -9.08
C LEU A 111 5.77 1.24 -8.45
N GLY A 112 6.53 2.31 -8.23
CA GLY A 112 7.70 2.30 -7.37
C GLY A 112 7.38 3.00 -6.06
N ARG A 113 7.50 2.29 -4.94
CA ARG A 113 7.21 2.81 -3.60
C ARG A 113 8.39 2.64 -2.65
N ARG A 114 8.52 3.54 -1.69
CA ARG A 114 9.60 3.54 -0.70
C ARG A 114 9.06 3.96 0.65
N ALA A 115 9.51 3.31 1.72
CA ALA A 115 9.17 3.70 3.08
C ALA A 115 9.44 5.21 3.30
N PRO A 116 8.44 6.04 3.68
CA PRO A 116 8.65 7.47 3.91
C PRO A 116 9.64 7.77 5.05
N GLY A 117 9.79 6.83 5.97
CA GLY A 117 10.64 6.99 7.14
C GLY A 117 12.11 6.60 6.92
N LYS A 118 12.42 5.74 5.96
CA LYS A 118 13.78 5.20 5.78
C LYS A 118 14.25 5.41 4.35
N HIS A 119 15.50 5.79 4.19
CA HIS A 119 16.18 5.64 2.91
C HIS A 119 16.45 4.15 2.69
N GLY A 120 15.51 3.50 2.01
CA GLY A 120 15.57 2.10 1.60
C GLY A 120 15.47 1.95 0.08
N PRO A 121 15.58 0.73 -0.43
CA PRO A 121 15.34 0.44 -1.85
C PRO A 121 13.90 0.76 -2.23
N ILE A 122 13.66 0.96 -3.53
CA ILE A 122 12.31 1.10 -4.07
C ILE A 122 11.71 -0.31 -4.19
N ALA A 123 10.56 -0.53 -3.58
CA ALA A 123 9.72 -1.69 -3.82
C ALA A 123 8.91 -1.46 -5.10
N TRP A 124 8.96 -2.41 -6.02
CA TRP A 124 8.31 -2.33 -7.32
C TRP A 124 7.11 -3.27 -7.40
N PHE A 125 5.99 -2.74 -7.86
CA PHE A 125 4.73 -3.46 -7.99
C PHE A 125 4.14 -3.24 -9.38
N VAL A 126 3.38 -4.23 -9.85
CA VAL A 126 2.69 -4.17 -11.13
C VAL A 126 1.25 -4.61 -10.91
N ASP A 127 0.32 -3.69 -11.15
CA ASP A 127 -1.11 -4.00 -11.19
C ASP A 127 -1.54 -4.20 -12.64
N TYR A 128 -2.39 -5.19 -12.87
CA TYR A 128 -2.91 -5.55 -14.18
C TYR A 128 -4.40 -5.23 -14.22
N ASP A 129 -4.85 -4.56 -15.29
CA ASP A 129 -6.28 -4.47 -15.54
C ASP A 129 -6.90 -5.86 -15.74
N ALA A 130 -8.15 -6.02 -15.31
CA ALA A 130 -8.87 -7.28 -15.45
C ALA A 130 -8.91 -7.74 -16.93
N GLY A 131 -8.48 -8.98 -17.18
CA GLY A 131 -8.40 -9.56 -18.52
C GLY A 131 -7.02 -9.51 -19.19
N LEU A 132 -6.00 -8.99 -18.49
CA LEU A 132 -4.60 -9.23 -18.83
C LEU A 132 -4.07 -10.45 -18.07
N ASP A 133 -3.25 -11.26 -18.76
CA ASP A 133 -2.53 -12.39 -18.19
C ASP A 133 -1.03 -12.06 -18.18
N PRO A 134 -0.35 -11.95 -17.03
CA PRO A 134 1.08 -11.71 -16.96
C PRO A 134 1.91 -12.87 -17.49
N ALA A 135 1.33 -14.06 -17.64
CA ALA A 135 2.01 -15.19 -18.29
C ALA A 135 2.02 -15.05 -19.82
N ASP A 136 1.25 -14.13 -20.41
CA ASP A 136 1.31 -13.81 -21.84
C ASP A 136 2.63 -13.08 -22.13
N PRO A 137 3.50 -13.64 -23.02
CA PRO A 137 4.78 -13.02 -23.37
C PRO A 137 4.66 -11.58 -23.89
N ALA A 138 3.54 -11.23 -24.55
CA ALA A 138 3.32 -9.87 -25.04
C ALA A 138 3.06 -8.88 -23.89
N VAL A 139 2.35 -9.32 -22.84
CA VAL A 139 2.12 -8.53 -21.62
C VAL A 139 3.43 -8.40 -20.85
N ALA A 140 4.16 -9.51 -20.66
CA ALA A 140 5.44 -9.51 -19.95
C ALA A 140 6.46 -8.55 -20.57
N ALA A 141 6.57 -8.53 -21.91
CA ALA A 141 7.47 -7.60 -22.61
C ALA A 141 7.14 -6.12 -22.36
N VAL A 142 5.85 -5.76 -22.31
CA VAL A 142 5.42 -4.39 -21.99
C VAL A 142 5.71 -4.04 -20.53
N VAL A 143 5.52 -4.98 -19.61
CA VAL A 143 5.84 -4.79 -18.19
C VAL A 143 7.34 -4.58 -17.98
N ASP A 144 8.18 -5.38 -18.63
CA ASP A 144 9.64 -5.27 -18.53
C ASP A 144 10.14 -3.91 -19.03
N ASP A 145 9.65 -3.43 -20.18
CA ASP A 145 9.99 -2.11 -20.72
C ASP A 145 9.49 -0.97 -19.81
N ALA A 146 8.26 -1.09 -19.30
CA ALA A 146 7.68 -0.12 -18.38
C ALA A 146 8.46 -0.04 -17.05
N LEU A 147 8.89 -1.19 -16.51
CA LEU A 147 9.73 -1.27 -15.31
C LEU A 147 11.11 -0.66 -15.55
N ALA A 148 11.77 -1.01 -16.66
CA ALA A 148 13.07 -0.46 -17.01
C ALA A 148 13.01 1.07 -17.14
N THR A 149 11.98 1.58 -17.82
CA THR A 149 11.76 3.01 -17.96
C THR A 149 11.51 3.69 -16.61
N ALA A 150 10.63 3.10 -15.77
CA ALA A 150 10.30 3.67 -14.47
C ALA A 150 11.51 3.72 -13.52
N ARG A 151 12.37 2.69 -13.56
CA ARG A 151 13.64 2.65 -12.81
C ARG A 151 14.61 3.73 -13.26
N GLY A 152 14.74 3.92 -14.57
CA GLY A 152 15.57 4.99 -15.14
C GLY A 152 15.16 6.40 -14.69
N ASP A 153 13.85 6.67 -14.57
CA ASP A 153 13.35 7.98 -14.09
C ASP A 153 13.78 8.33 -12.67
N VAL A 154 13.91 7.30 -11.82
CA VAL A 154 14.18 7.46 -10.38
C VAL A 154 15.65 7.22 -10.04
N GLY A 155 16.49 7.00 -11.06
CA GLY A 155 17.94 6.83 -10.94
C GLY A 155 18.36 5.45 -10.42
N GLU A 156 17.56 4.41 -10.66
CA GLU A 156 17.95 3.00 -10.49
C GLU A 156 18.50 2.39 -11.78
#